data_AF-A0A0L7QRU2-F1
#
_entry.id   AF-A0A0L7QRU2-F1
#
_cell.length_a   1.000
_cell.length_b   1.000
_cell.length_c   1.000
_cell.angle_alpha   90.00
_cell.angle_beta   90.00
_cell.angle_gamma   90.00
#
_symmetry.space_group_name_H-M   'P 1'
#
loop_
_entity.id
_entity.type
_entity.pdbx_description
1 polymer ?
#
loop_
_entity_poly.entity_id
_entity_poly.type
_entity_poly.pdbx_seq_one_letter_code
_entity_poly.pdbx_strand_id
1 'polypeptide(L)'
;MKDAKNVSLEEEDLKKELESKNRRIAELEDQLVACKSVKNTNNECTQSLKLTDELKGEKETWRNEMEVKNKRIEQLEDEIETLKGLMTESKKCKDNETRVQDNNETWKVELEGKNRRIVELEQEMESLENFLREHTDTVSVRELEMVIERKTRRIEELEDTVAEFEDFLKQNPDVKELHDLRCQVTAGNRRIQELERWIQKNGENRESRIDQERIIELEEMVTQLEQYVREHNVDILKRKLQDRECRIDQLQNRVGYLEKELLKIEETHRAKEQHKDCREKGTITKMEDFSCNHVTEGNSELREREQRMKKMEHAISEKDNKIQEYEQEIMGSKDEITKLRKEIVALKKELSEYDDIGVLKEEIRVRDERIQQLEDEVDSLERAFSERIDLEQIEELVNVIKEKEDKEIQFSKDLMEKRNKIEELSEALRESVVITSNCERKMISEERMKKEALQRIAKLEQRIASIQTASALKCITCQPLLSKLQKYEMKLERLAEERTMQLEDLRQMKREALKAAVSEKDAHLALLELSGIKTVAQSEQADQLKADRKRLLDMLKKEDEKSIELSVESSPSSSEGTPHLLTKLLETSDDDDNDEDTLNDRRSESSSPRPATTNGDSCAHV
;
A
#
# COMPACT_ATOMS: atom_id res chain seq x y z
N MET A 1 62.40 -36.34 -83.80
CA MET A 1 63.82 -36.77 -83.87
C MET A 1 64.13 -37.67 -85.07
N LYS A 2 63.17 -38.41 -85.65
CA LYS A 2 63.38 -39.09 -86.95
C LYS A 2 63.42 -38.08 -88.11
N ASP A 3 62.60 -37.06 -87.98
CA ASP A 3 62.21 -36.02 -88.94
C ASP A 3 63.42 -35.16 -89.35
N ALA A 4 64.26 -34.79 -88.37
CA ALA A 4 65.51 -34.06 -88.59
C ALA A 4 66.54 -34.82 -89.45
N LYS A 5 66.42 -36.14 -89.61
CA LYS A 5 67.26 -36.91 -90.54
C LYS A 5 66.72 -36.94 -91.97
N ASN A 6 65.43 -36.71 -92.19
CA ASN A 6 64.89 -36.56 -93.54
C ASN A 6 65.27 -35.20 -94.14
N VAL A 7 65.08 -34.12 -93.38
CA VAL A 7 65.42 -32.75 -93.84
C VAL A 7 66.89 -32.66 -94.26
N SER A 8 67.81 -33.26 -93.49
CA SER A 8 69.24 -33.31 -93.82
C SER A 8 69.58 -34.13 -95.07
N LEU A 9 68.71 -35.04 -95.51
CA LEU A 9 68.86 -35.79 -96.77
C LEU A 9 68.30 -35.00 -97.95
N GLU A 10 67.12 -34.41 -97.79
CA GLU A 10 66.46 -33.57 -98.79
C GLU A 10 67.31 -32.32 -99.11
N GLU A 11 67.91 -31.68 -98.10
CA GLU A 11 68.85 -30.56 -98.30
C GLU A 11 70.12 -30.97 -99.07
N GLU A 12 70.67 -32.16 -98.79
CA GLU A 12 71.88 -32.64 -99.45
C GLU A 12 71.61 -33.07 -100.91
N ASP A 13 70.42 -33.62 -101.21
CA ASP A 13 70.01 -33.96 -102.57
C ASP A 13 69.60 -32.73 -103.40
N LEU A 14 68.91 -31.75 -102.81
CA LEU A 14 68.68 -30.43 -103.44
C LEU A 14 69.99 -29.72 -103.79
N LYS A 15 71.02 -29.86 -102.94
CA LYS A 15 72.35 -29.33 -103.21
C LYS A 15 73.04 -30.04 -104.39
N LYS A 16 72.96 -31.37 -104.48
CA LYS A 16 73.46 -32.15 -105.64
C LYS A 16 72.72 -31.75 -106.92
N GLU A 17 71.41 -31.53 -106.84
CA GLU A 17 70.61 -31.05 -107.97
C GLU A 17 71.11 -29.67 -108.44
N LEU A 18 71.27 -28.71 -107.52
CA LEU A 18 71.80 -27.37 -107.83
C LEU A 18 73.21 -27.42 -108.43
N GLU A 19 74.10 -28.26 -107.92
CA GLU A 19 75.48 -28.43 -108.42
C GLU A 19 75.57 -29.12 -109.79
N SER A 20 74.62 -29.99 -110.14
CA SER A 20 74.56 -30.60 -111.48
C SER A 20 73.99 -29.64 -112.51
N LYS A 21 72.94 -28.89 -112.12
CA LYS A 21 72.31 -27.85 -112.94
C LYS A 21 73.22 -26.64 -113.19
N ASN A 22 74.00 -26.20 -112.20
CA ASN A 22 75.03 -25.17 -112.40
C ASN A 22 76.15 -25.63 -113.34
N ARG A 23 76.56 -26.91 -113.29
CA ARG A 23 77.48 -27.49 -114.28
C ARG A 23 76.90 -27.47 -115.69
N ARG A 24 75.61 -27.77 -115.85
CA ARG A 24 74.95 -27.73 -117.16
C ARG A 24 74.89 -26.31 -117.75
N ILE A 25 74.68 -25.28 -116.92
CA ILE A 25 74.77 -23.89 -117.36
C ILE A 25 76.18 -23.57 -117.86
N ALA A 26 77.22 -23.93 -117.11
CA ALA A 26 78.62 -23.73 -117.53
C ALA A 26 78.96 -24.47 -118.84
N GLU A 27 78.50 -25.72 -119.02
CA GLU A 27 78.66 -26.45 -120.29
C GLU A 27 78.03 -25.70 -121.49
N LEU A 28 76.85 -25.12 -121.30
CA LEU A 28 76.14 -24.38 -122.35
C LEU A 28 76.79 -23.01 -122.62
N GLU A 29 77.30 -22.34 -121.60
CA GLU A 29 78.06 -21.10 -121.74
C GLU A 29 79.39 -21.33 -122.47
N ASP A 30 80.15 -22.37 -122.13
CA ASP A 30 81.39 -22.76 -122.82
C ASP A 30 81.13 -23.12 -124.29
N GLN A 31 80.06 -23.86 -124.60
CA GLN A 31 79.65 -24.15 -125.99
C GLN A 31 79.30 -22.86 -126.76
N LEU A 32 78.59 -21.93 -126.11
CA LEU A 32 78.19 -20.65 -126.70
C LEU A 32 79.38 -19.68 -126.86
N VAL A 33 80.44 -19.82 -126.06
CA VAL A 33 81.75 -19.15 -126.24
C VAL A 33 82.55 -19.79 -127.38
N ALA A 34 82.60 -21.12 -127.47
CA ALA A 34 83.30 -21.82 -128.54
C ALA A 34 82.79 -21.42 -129.93
N CYS A 35 81.46 -21.35 -130.11
CA CYS A 35 80.81 -20.88 -131.35
C CYS A 35 81.10 -19.43 -131.73
N LYS A 36 81.67 -18.60 -130.84
CA LYS A 36 82.09 -17.21 -131.16
C LYS A 36 83.55 -17.10 -131.64
N SER A 37 84.32 -18.18 -131.57
CA SER A 37 85.78 -18.15 -131.80
C SER A 37 86.19 -18.43 -133.26
N VAL A 38 85.30 -19.00 -134.06
CA VAL A 38 85.54 -19.37 -135.47
C VAL A 38 84.89 -18.33 -136.40
N LYS A 39 85.45 -18.13 -137.60
CA LYS A 39 84.90 -17.21 -138.62
C LYS A 39 84.60 -17.94 -139.92
N ASN A 40 83.42 -17.64 -140.47
CA ASN A 40 82.83 -18.10 -141.73
C ASN A 40 82.28 -19.54 -141.71
N THR A 41 80.96 -19.69 -141.54
CA THR A 41 80.00 -19.67 -142.67
C THR A 41 78.53 -19.53 -142.22
N ASN A 42 77.64 -19.14 -143.14
CA ASN A 42 76.25 -18.72 -142.86
C ASN A 42 75.29 -19.75 -142.21
N ASN A 43 75.75 -20.95 -141.83
CA ASN A 43 74.93 -21.95 -141.13
C ASN A 43 74.96 -21.78 -139.59
N GLU A 44 76.02 -21.14 -139.07
CA GLU A 44 76.31 -21.02 -137.63
C GLU A 44 75.27 -20.13 -136.90
N CYS A 45 74.76 -19.09 -137.56
CA CYS A 45 73.77 -18.17 -137.01
C CYS A 45 72.50 -18.88 -136.53
N THR A 46 71.96 -19.80 -137.36
CA THR A 46 70.79 -20.62 -137.06
C THR A 46 71.00 -21.61 -135.90
N GLN A 47 72.24 -21.99 -135.60
CA GLN A 47 72.56 -22.92 -134.52
C GLN A 47 72.79 -22.17 -133.20
N SER A 48 73.46 -21.01 -133.25
CA SER A 48 73.59 -20.12 -132.09
C SER A 48 72.24 -19.57 -131.61
N LEU A 49 71.29 -19.29 -132.51
CA LEU A 49 69.96 -18.79 -132.13
C LEU A 49 69.17 -19.84 -131.34
N LYS A 50 69.18 -21.11 -131.80
CA LYS A 50 68.52 -22.22 -131.11
C LYS A 50 69.06 -22.42 -129.69
N LEU A 51 70.39 -22.42 -129.53
CA LEU A 51 71.01 -22.53 -128.20
C LEU A 51 70.62 -21.36 -127.28
N THR A 52 70.45 -20.15 -127.79
CA THR A 52 69.94 -19.02 -126.98
C THR A 52 68.45 -19.14 -126.62
N ASP A 53 67.62 -19.68 -127.51
CA ASP A 53 66.20 -19.91 -127.23
C ASP A 53 65.98 -21.10 -126.27
N GLU A 54 66.79 -22.16 -126.38
CA GLU A 54 66.81 -23.30 -125.46
C GLU A 54 67.25 -22.86 -124.04
N LEU A 55 68.38 -22.15 -123.93
CA LEU A 55 68.87 -21.60 -122.64
C LEU A 55 67.85 -20.61 -122.01
N LYS A 56 67.15 -19.83 -122.84
CA LYS A 56 66.08 -18.93 -122.39
C LYS A 56 64.86 -19.71 -121.92
N GLY A 57 64.46 -20.76 -122.65
CA GLY A 57 63.37 -21.66 -122.28
C GLY A 57 63.60 -22.35 -120.95
N GLU A 58 64.80 -22.90 -120.73
CA GLU A 58 65.21 -23.41 -119.41
C GLU A 58 65.10 -22.30 -118.36
N LYS A 59 65.71 -21.13 -118.57
CA LYS A 59 65.67 -20.02 -117.61
C LYS A 59 64.25 -19.56 -117.24
N GLU A 60 63.28 -19.73 -118.14
CA GLU A 60 61.86 -19.47 -117.91
C GLU A 60 61.19 -20.57 -117.06
N THR A 61 61.48 -21.86 -117.30
CA THR A 61 60.96 -22.96 -116.45
C THR A 61 61.51 -22.87 -115.03
N TRP A 62 62.81 -22.58 -114.88
CA TRP A 62 63.45 -22.32 -113.58
C TRP A 62 62.80 -21.20 -112.79
N ARG A 63 62.41 -20.09 -113.46
CA ARG A 63 61.70 -18.97 -112.83
C ARG A 63 60.35 -19.45 -112.28
N ASN A 64 59.61 -20.21 -113.09
CA ASN A 64 58.29 -20.71 -112.73
C ASN A 64 58.37 -21.74 -111.58
N GLU A 65 59.37 -22.62 -111.57
CA GLU A 65 59.64 -23.54 -110.44
C GLU A 65 59.92 -22.77 -109.14
N MET A 66 60.75 -21.72 -109.20
CA MET A 66 61.06 -20.90 -108.02
C MET A 66 59.85 -20.09 -107.55
N GLU A 67 59.01 -19.58 -108.45
CA GLU A 67 57.81 -18.83 -108.06
C GLU A 67 56.74 -19.74 -107.44
N VAL A 68 56.62 -21.00 -107.88
CA VAL A 68 55.80 -22.03 -107.22
C VAL A 68 56.36 -22.37 -105.84
N LYS A 69 57.68 -22.52 -105.70
CA LYS A 69 58.33 -22.79 -104.39
C LYS A 69 58.14 -21.62 -103.42
N ASN A 70 58.30 -20.37 -103.86
CA ASN A 70 58.06 -19.18 -103.04
C ASN A 70 56.60 -19.10 -102.56
N LYS A 71 55.62 -19.36 -103.44
CA LYS A 71 54.20 -19.40 -103.05
C LYS A 71 53.87 -20.51 -102.04
N ARG A 72 54.65 -21.61 -102.02
CA ARG A 72 54.51 -22.63 -100.97
C ARG A 72 55.21 -22.24 -99.66
N ILE A 73 56.28 -21.44 -99.70
CA ILE A 73 56.90 -20.87 -98.50
C ILE A 73 55.94 -19.87 -97.84
N GLU A 74 55.37 -18.95 -98.61
CA GLU A 74 54.38 -17.95 -98.15
C GLU A 74 53.18 -18.63 -97.44
N GLN A 75 52.62 -19.70 -98.04
CA GLN A 75 51.58 -20.53 -97.40
C GLN A 75 52.04 -21.18 -96.10
N LEU A 76 53.28 -21.68 -96.03
CA LEU A 76 53.82 -22.31 -94.81
C LEU A 76 54.08 -21.28 -93.71
N GLU A 77 54.40 -20.03 -94.06
CA GLU A 77 54.55 -18.94 -93.11
C GLU A 77 53.19 -18.52 -92.52
N ASP A 78 52.13 -18.45 -93.32
CA ASP A 78 50.73 -18.27 -92.86
C ASP A 78 50.23 -19.44 -92.00
N GLU A 79 50.49 -20.70 -92.42
CA GLU A 79 50.20 -21.92 -91.63
C GLU A 79 50.91 -21.87 -90.26
N ILE A 80 52.14 -21.35 -90.20
CA ILE A 80 52.91 -21.19 -88.96
C ILE A 80 52.36 -20.05 -88.08
N GLU A 81 52.02 -18.89 -88.66
CA GLU A 81 51.55 -17.74 -87.87
C GLU A 81 50.16 -17.99 -87.25
N THR A 82 49.26 -18.65 -87.99
CA THR A 82 47.97 -19.09 -87.46
C THR A 82 48.12 -20.10 -86.32
N LEU A 83 49.06 -21.05 -86.42
CA LEU A 83 49.37 -21.98 -85.33
C LEU A 83 50.00 -21.29 -84.09
N LYS A 84 50.81 -20.24 -84.27
CA LYS A 84 51.29 -19.41 -83.15
C LYS A 84 50.11 -18.74 -82.43
N GLY A 85 49.18 -18.15 -83.19
CA GLY A 85 47.97 -17.51 -82.66
C GLY A 85 47.22 -18.44 -81.70
N LEU A 86 46.84 -19.63 -82.19
CA LEU A 86 46.15 -20.66 -81.41
C LEU A 86 46.93 -21.12 -80.16
N MET A 87 48.27 -21.19 -80.22
CA MET A 87 49.08 -21.47 -79.03
C MET A 87 49.01 -20.34 -77.98
N THR A 88 48.97 -19.07 -78.39
CA THR A 88 48.82 -17.96 -77.41
C THR A 88 47.44 -17.94 -76.74
N GLU A 89 46.39 -18.33 -77.47
CA GLU A 89 45.04 -18.47 -76.93
C GLU A 89 44.94 -19.66 -75.97
N SER A 90 45.47 -20.82 -76.35
CA SER A 90 45.55 -22.00 -75.48
C SER A 90 46.30 -21.70 -74.17
N LYS A 91 47.32 -20.83 -74.20
CA LYS A 91 48.01 -20.39 -72.99
C LYS A 91 47.14 -19.49 -72.09
N LYS A 92 46.47 -18.48 -72.67
CA LYS A 92 45.53 -17.60 -71.93
C LYS A 92 44.39 -18.38 -71.27
N CYS A 93 43.89 -19.44 -71.91
CA CYS A 93 42.88 -20.32 -71.30
C CYS A 93 43.41 -21.00 -70.04
N LYS A 94 44.63 -21.56 -70.08
CA LYS A 94 45.25 -22.23 -68.92
C LYS A 94 45.55 -21.27 -67.77
N ASP A 95 46.03 -20.06 -68.07
CA ASP A 95 46.31 -19.03 -67.06
C ASP A 95 45.02 -18.53 -66.37
N ASN A 96 43.86 -18.60 -67.03
CA ASN A 96 42.55 -18.34 -66.42
C ASN A 96 42.04 -19.55 -65.60
N GLU A 97 42.26 -20.77 -66.09
CA GLU A 97 41.82 -22.03 -65.47
C GLU A 97 42.47 -22.23 -64.08
N THR A 98 43.79 -22.00 -63.96
CA THR A 98 44.52 -22.06 -62.68
C THR A 98 43.99 -21.03 -61.68
N ARG A 99 43.75 -19.78 -62.12
CA ARG A 99 43.22 -18.71 -61.28
C ARG A 99 41.78 -18.98 -60.80
N VAL A 100 40.97 -19.70 -61.58
CA VAL A 100 39.65 -20.16 -61.12
C VAL A 100 39.80 -21.27 -60.08
N GLN A 101 40.78 -22.18 -60.25
CA GLN A 101 41.06 -23.23 -59.26
C GLN A 101 41.55 -22.67 -57.92
N ASP A 102 42.54 -21.76 -57.92
CA ASP A 102 43.07 -21.13 -56.68
C ASP A 102 41.97 -20.42 -55.88
N ASN A 103 41.07 -19.71 -56.58
CA ASN A 103 39.90 -19.08 -55.96
C ASN A 103 38.97 -20.14 -55.32
N ASN A 104 38.67 -21.23 -56.03
CA ASN A 104 37.79 -22.29 -55.53
C ASN A 104 38.37 -23.00 -54.30
N GLU A 105 39.68 -23.26 -54.29
CA GLU A 105 40.41 -23.80 -53.14
C GLU A 105 40.33 -22.83 -51.93
N THR A 106 40.42 -21.52 -52.18
CA THR A 106 40.28 -20.46 -51.16
C THR A 106 38.87 -20.42 -50.55
N TRP A 107 37.81 -20.40 -51.39
CA TRP A 107 36.41 -20.42 -50.91
C TRP A 107 36.10 -21.68 -50.10
N LYS A 108 36.66 -22.82 -50.47
CA LYS A 108 36.51 -24.08 -49.75
C LYS A 108 37.13 -24.02 -48.36
N VAL A 109 38.36 -23.48 -48.22
CA VAL A 109 39.01 -23.29 -46.90
C VAL A 109 38.22 -22.32 -46.02
N GLU A 110 37.66 -21.25 -46.59
CA GLU A 110 36.79 -20.32 -45.86
C GLU A 110 35.48 -20.99 -45.37
N LEU A 111 34.87 -21.82 -46.22
CA LEU A 111 33.67 -22.60 -45.88
C LEU A 111 33.97 -23.62 -44.75
N GLU A 112 35.07 -24.36 -44.85
CA GLU A 112 35.52 -25.32 -43.82
C GLU A 112 35.82 -24.62 -42.48
N GLY A 113 36.35 -23.39 -42.52
CA GLY A 113 36.52 -22.53 -41.33
C GLY A 113 35.20 -22.09 -40.70
N LYS A 114 34.23 -21.64 -41.51
CA LYS A 114 32.89 -21.24 -41.03
C LYS A 114 32.12 -22.42 -40.45
N ASN A 115 32.12 -23.57 -41.12
CA ASN A 115 31.47 -24.79 -40.63
C ASN A 115 32.05 -25.24 -39.28
N ARG A 116 33.37 -25.09 -39.07
CA ARG A 116 33.98 -25.36 -37.77
C ARG A 116 33.47 -24.43 -36.67
N ARG A 117 33.39 -23.11 -36.94
CA ARG A 117 32.87 -22.15 -35.95
C ARG A 117 31.38 -22.34 -35.66
N ILE A 118 30.59 -22.86 -36.60
CA ILE A 118 29.21 -23.27 -36.36
C ILE A 118 29.17 -24.41 -35.32
N VAL A 119 29.95 -25.48 -35.51
CA VAL A 119 30.01 -26.61 -34.57
C VAL A 119 30.53 -26.20 -33.19
N GLU A 120 31.48 -25.26 -33.12
CA GLU A 120 31.92 -24.67 -31.84
C GLU A 120 30.78 -23.91 -31.14
N LEU A 121 29.99 -23.11 -31.87
CA LEU A 121 28.84 -22.37 -31.33
C LEU A 121 27.69 -23.30 -30.92
N GLU A 122 27.45 -24.40 -31.65
CA GLU A 122 26.48 -25.43 -31.28
C GLU A 122 26.85 -26.10 -29.96
N GLN A 123 28.14 -26.40 -29.74
CA GLN A 123 28.65 -26.94 -28.47
C GLN A 123 28.61 -25.90 -27.33
N GLU A 124 28.96 -24.64 -27.61
CA GLU A 124 28.79 -23.54 -26.65
C GLU A 124 27.32 -23.41 -26.21
N MET A 125 26.36 -23.47 -27.15
CA MET A 125 24.92 -23.44 -26.86
C MET A 125 24.45 -24.65 -26.04
N GLU A 126 24.79 -25.88 -26.45
CA GLU A 126 24.41 -27.10 -25.71
C GLU A 126 24.96 -27.09 -24.27
N SER A 127 26.18 -26.57 -24.07
CA SER A 127 26.76 -26.42 -22.73
C SER A 127 25.98 -25.42 -21.85
N LEU A 128 25.49 -24.31 -22.43
CA LEU A 128 24.70 -23.30 -21.74
C LEU A 128 23.27 -23.79 -21.45
N GLU A 129 22.64 -24.50 -22.38
CA GLU A 129 21.33 -25.13 -22.15
C GLU A 129 21.40 -26.16 -21.02
N ASN A 130 22.44 -26.99 -20.97
CA ASN A 130 22.60 -27.96 -19.90
C ASN A 130 22.96 -27.31 -18.56
N PHE A 131 23.80 -26.27 -18.54
CA PHE A 131 24.03 -25.46 -17.34
C PHE A 131 22.72 -24.84 -16.80
N LEU A 132 21.87 -24.28 -17.67
CA LEU A 132 20.55 -23.76 -17.28
C LEU A 132 19.58 -24.86 -16.83
N ARG A 133 19.67 -26.07 -17.41
CA ARG A 133 18.87 -27.24 -17.03
C ARG A 133 19.26 -27.80 -15.66
N GLU A 134 20.53 -27.70 -15.28
CA GLU A 134 21.05 -28.11 -13.97
C GLU A 134 20.87 -27.05 -12.88
N HIS A 135 20.97 -25.75 -13.22
CA HIS A 135 20.80 -24.64 -12.28
C HIS A 135 19.37 -24.06 -12.21
N THR A 136 18.41 -24.62 -12.95
CA THR A 136 16.99 -24.39 -12.65
C THR A 136 16.53 -25.41 -11.61
N ASP A 137 16.12 -24.92 -10.43
CA ASP A 137 15.60 -25.74 -9.31
C ASP A 137 14.21 -26.33 -9.61
N THR A 138 14.06 -27.00 -10.76
CA THR A 138 12.79 -27.59 -11.23
C THR A 138 12.21 -28.60 -10.26
N VAL A 139 13.04 -29.20 -9.38
CA VAL A 139 12.59 -30.07 -8.28
C VAL A 139 11.88 -29.25 -7.20
N SER A 140 12.49 -28.16 -6.73
CA SER A 140 11.89 -27.25 -5.74
C SER A 140 10.59 -26.62 -6.28
N VAL A 141 10.58 -26.23 -7.56
CA VAL A 141 9.36 -25.75 -8.24
C VAL A 141 8.26 -26.81 -8.23
N ARG A 142 8.57 -28.07 -8.60
CA ARG A 142 7.60 -29.18 -8.56
C ARG A 142 7.13 -29.55 -7.14
N GLU A 143 7.99 -29.41 -6.14
CA GLU A 143 7.61 -29.58 -4.74
C GLU A 143 6.66 -28.46 -4.27
N LEU A 144 6.90 -27.22 -4.67
CA LEU A 144 6.01 -26.08 -4.43
C LEU A 144 4.68 -26.22 -5.17
N GLU A 145 4.68 -26.68 -6.43
CA GLU A 145 3.45 -27.01 -7.20
C GLU A 145 2.60 -28.04 -6.45
N MET A 146 3.20 -29.15 -5.98
CA MET A 146 2.49 -30.12 -5.16
C MET A 146 1.99 -29.55 -3.82
N VAL A 147 2.71 -28.59 -3.20
CA VAL A 147 2.25 -27.93 -1.96
C VAL A 147 1.08 -26.98 -2.25
N ILE A 148 1.09 -26.27 -3.37
CA ILE A 148 0.00 -25.42 -3.84
C ILE A 148 -1.23 -26.28 -4.12
N GLU A 149 -1.13 -27.35 -4.93
CA GLU A 149 -2.25 -28.21 -5.29
C GLU A 149 -2.91 -28.91 -4.08
N ARG A 150 -2.14 -29.25 -3.03
CA ARG A 150 -2.70 -29.72 -1.75
C ARG A 150 -3.41 -28.62 -0.97
N LYS A 151 -2.93 -27.37 -1.04
CA LYS A 151 -3.58 -26.22 -0.39
C LYS A 151 -4.85 -25.80 -1.11
N THR A 152 -4.87 -25.80 -2.45
CA THR A 152 -6.06 -25.49 -3.26
C THR A 152 -7.19 -26.46 -2.91
N ARG A 153 -6.93 -27.77 -2.93
CA ARG A 153 -7.92 -28.79 -2.52
C ARG A 153 -8.41 -28.61 -1.08
N ARG A 154 -7.54 -28.18 -0.16
CA ARG A 154 -7.96 -27.90 1.23
C ARG A 154 -8.73 -26.58 1.37
N ILE A 155 -8.61 -25.65 0.43
CA ILE A 155 -9.46 -24.45 0.35
C ILE A 155 -10.84 -24.84 -0.20
N GLU A 156 -10.90 -25.60 -1.28
CA GLU A 156 -12.15 -26.16 -1.84
C GLU A 156 -12.96 -26.93 -0.77
N GLU A 157 -12.31 -27.86 -0.05
CA GLU A 157 -12.92 -28.58 1.09
C GLU A 157 -13.47 -27.67 2.20
N LEU A 158 -12.85 -26.49 2.41
CA LEU A 158 -13.29 -25.54 3.44
C LEU A 158 -14.43 -24.65 2.92
N GLU A 159 -14.37 -24.22 1.67
CA GLU A 159 -15.41 -23.44 1.01
C GLU A 159 -16.72 -24.23 0.91
N ASP A 160 -16.66 -25.53 0.59
CA ASP A 160 -17.81 -26.44 0.65
C ASP A 160 -18.42 -26.49 2.07
N THR A 161 -17.61 -26.71 3.12
CA THR A 161 -18.14 -26.73 4.50
C THR A 161 -18.70 -25.38 4.96
N VAL A 162 -18.15 -24.25 4.47
CA VAL A 162 -18.70 -22.92 4.76
C VAL A 162 -20.05 -22.73 4.06
N ALA A 163 -20.21 -23.20 2.82
CA ALA A 163 -21.49 -23.20 2.12
C ALA A 163 -22.54 -24.07 2.84
N GLU A 164 -22.17 -25.26 3.31
CA GLU A 164 -23.05 -26.11 4.14
C GLU A 164 -23.48 -25.40 5.44
N PHE A 165 -22.55 -24.74 6.15
CA PHE A 165 -22.88 -23.98 7.36
C PHE A 165 -23.75 -22.75 7.07
N GLU A 166 -23.51 -22.04 5.97
CA GLU A 166 -24.36 -20.93 5.54
C GLU A 166 -25.79 -21.41 5.22
N ASP A 167 -25.95 -22.49 4.46
CA ASP A 167 -27.27 -23.00 4.08
C ASP A 167 -28.01 -23.63 5.27
N PHE A 168 -27.28 -24.23 6.22
CA PHE A 168 -27.84 -24.57 7.53
C PHE A 168 -28.35 -23.32 8.27
N LEU A 169 -27.54 -22.24 8.36
CA LEU A 169 -27.95 -20.99 9.03
C LEU A 169 -29.11 -20.28 8.32
N LYS A 170 -29.20 -20.34 6.99
CA LYS A 170 -30.36 -19.84 6.19
C LYS A 170 -31.63 -20.64 6.46
N GLN A 171 -31.50 -21.94 6.76
CA GLN A 171 -32.63 -22.83 7.06
C GLN A 171 -33.06 -22.83 8.54
N ASN A 172 -32.22 -22.35 9.46
CA ASN A 172 -32.58 -22.24 10.88
C ASN A 172 -33.64 -21.14 11.10
N PRO A 173 -34.85 -21.46 11.59
CA PRO A 173 -35.92 -20.47 11.79
C PRO A 173 -35.49 -19.40 12.80
N ASP A 174 -34.87 -19.79 13.92
CA ASP A 174 -34.37 -18.90 14.97
C ASP A 174 -33.42 -17.80 14.44
N VAL A 175 -32.56 -18.14 13.48
CA VAL A 175 -31.59 -17.20 12.88
C VAL A 175 -32.31 -16.19 11.98
N LYS A 176 -33.34 -16.64 11.26
CA LYS A 176 -34.22 -15.79 10.47
C LYS A 176 -35.11 -14.90 11.34
N GLU A 177 -35.67 -15.42 12.43
CA GLU A 177 -36.45 -14.63 13.40
C GLU A 177 -35.57 -13.58 14.07
N LEU A 178 -34.33 -13.90 14.46
CA LEU A 178 -33.35 -12.92 14.95
C LEU A 178 -32.97 -11.86 13.89
N HIS A 179 -32.91 -12.25 12.61
CA HIS A 179 -32.73 -11.29 11.51
C HIS A 179 -33.92 -10.33 11.39
N ASP A 180 -35.14 -10.85 11.39
CA ASP A 180 -36.34 -10.06 11.18
C ASP A 180 -36.69 -9.20 12.41
N LEU A 181 -36.39 -9.66 13.63
CA LEU A 181 -36.40 -8.86 14.85
C LEU A 181 -35.37 -7.73 14.80
N ARG A 182 -34.14 -7.99 14.32
CA ARG A 182 -33.11 -6.95 14.12
C ARG A 182 -33.56 -5.90 13.09
N CYS A 183 -34.22 -6.31 12.02
CA CYS A 183 -34.85 -5.38 11.06
C CYS A 183 -35.94 -4.52 11.73
N GLN A 184 -36.81 -5.12 12.55
CA GLN A 184 -37.83 -4.38 13.31
C GLN A 184 -37.22 -3.40 14.31
N VAL A 185 -36.19 -3.79 15.06
CA VAL A 185 -35.48 -2.91 16.01
C VAL A 185 -34.80 -1.74 15.29
N THR A 186 -34.16 -1.96 14.14
CA THR A 186 -33.55 -0.85 13.39
C THR A 186 -34.58 0.10 12.80
N ALA A 187 -35.76 -0.38 12.39
CA ALA A 187 -36.88 0.47 11.99
C ALA A 187 -37.46 1.27 13.17
N GLY A 188 -37.62 0.64 14.34
CA GLY A 188 -38.02 1.29 15.58
C GLY A 188 -37.04 2.40 16.00
N ASN A 189 -35.74 2.12 15.98
CA ASN A 189 -34.69 3.09 16.32
C ASN A 189 -34.68 4.30 15.37
N ARG A 190 -34.88 4.10 14.05
CA ARG A 190 -35.06 5.22 13.11
C ARG A 190 -36.27 6.08 13.46
N ARG A 191 -37.39 5.45 13.85
CA ARG A 191 -38.61 6.17 14.24
C ARG A 191 -38.45 6.92 15.57
N ILE A 192 -37.72 6.36 16.53
CA ILE A 192 -37.34 7.05 17.77
C ILE A 192 -36.51 8.30 17.42
N GLN A 193 -35.47 8.16 16.60
CA GLN A 193 -34.64 9.28 16.15
C GLN A 193 -35.40 10.36 15.37
N GLU A 194 -36.48 10.02 14.66
CA GLU A 194 -37.40 11.02 14.06
C GLU A 194 -38.18 11.80 15.11
N LEU A 195 -38.70 11.11 16.14
CA LEU A 195 -39.46 11.73 17.22
C LEU A 195 -38.56 12.58 18.12
N GLU A 196 -37.35 12.13 18.44
CA GLU A 196 -36.34 12.88 19.20
C GLU A 196 -36.00 14.21 18.49
N ARG A 197 -35.71 14.17 17.18
CA ARG A 197 -35.46 15.38 16.37
C ARG A 197 -36.66 16.31 16.31
N TRP A 198 -37.88 15.77 16.30
CA TRP A 198 -39.11 16.57 16.32
C TRP A 198 -39.35 17.22 17.69
N ILE A 199 -39.10 16.49 18.78
CA ILE A 199 -39.18 16.99 20.16
C ILE A 199 -38.14 18.09 20.37
N GLN A 200 -36.87 17.87 20.03
CA GLN A 200 -35.79 18.84 20.18
C GLN A 200 -36.13 20.16 19.48
N LYS A 201 -36.50 20.09 18.19
CA LYS A 201 -36.88 21.25 17.37
C LYS A 201 -38.09 22.02 17.91
N ASN A 202 -39.02 21.33 18.58
CA ASN A 202 -40.20 21.97 19.19
C ASN A 202 -39.94 22.48 20.61
N GLY A 203 -38.99 21.91 21.34
CA GLY A 203 -38.53 22.40 22.64
C GLY A 203 -37.81 23.73 22.50
N GLU A 204 -36.72 23.75 21.72
CA GLU A 204 -35.91 24.95 21.42
C GLU A 204 -36.78 26.12 20.96
N ASN A 205 -37.70 25.87 20.03
CA ASN A 205 -38.57 26.87 19.42
C ASN A 205 -39.76 27.30 20.30
N ARG A 206 -39.96 26.65 21.47
CA ARG A 206 -40.97 27.02 22.47
C ARG A 206 -40.34 27.72 23.67
N GLU A 207 -39.22 27.20 24.18
CA GLU A 207 -38.45 27.79 25.28
C GLU A 207 -37.96 29.20 24.88
N SER A 208 -37.29 29.31 23.73
CA SER A 208 -36.80 30.58 23.18
C SER A 208 -37.90 31.62 22.98
N ARG A 209 -39.11 31.18 22.59
CA ARG A 209 -40.29 32.07 22.49
C ARG A 209 -40.77 32.58 23.84
N ILE A 210 -40.87 31.70 24.85
CA ILE A 210 -41.33 32.07 26.19
C ILE A 210 -40.33 33.03 26.84
N ASP A 211 -39.02 32.78 26.70
CA ASP A 211 -37.98 33.67 27.21
C ASP A 211 -37.98 35.02 26.47
N GLN A 212 -38.14 35.04 25.14
CA GLN A 212 -38.20 36.29 24.37
C GLN A 212 -39.46 37.11 24.70
N GLU A 213 -40.64 36.48 24.83
CA GLU A 213 -41.88 37.14 25.26
C GLU A 213 -41.71 37.74 26.67
N ARG A 214 -41.08 36.99 27.60
CA ARG A 214 -40.85 37.42 28.99
C ARG A 214 -39.77 38.51 29.15
N ILE A 215 -38.75 38.53 28.29
CA ILE A 215 -37.74 39.60 28.27
C ILE A 215 -38.40 40.93 27.90
N ILE A 216 -39.28 40.93 26.88
CA ILE A 216 -39.99 42.15 26.45
C ILE A 216 -40.88 42.71 27.57
N GLU A 217 -41.64 41.85 28.28
CA GLU A 217 -42.43 42.26 29.45
C GLU A 217 -41.57 42.91 30.56
N LEU A 218 -40.37 42.38 30.80
CA LEU A 218 -39.43 42.93 31.78
C LEU A 218 -38.84 44.28 31.33
N GLU A 219 -38.48 44.43 30.06
CA GLU A 219 -37.97 45.68 29.48
C GLU A 219 -39.03 46.80 29.51
N GLU A 220 -40.30 46.48 29.23
CA GLU A 220 -41.41 47.43 29.36
C GLU A 220 -41.61 47.87 30.81
N MET A 221 -41.62 46.93 31.78
CA MET A 221 -41.73 47.28 33.20
C MET A 221 -40.56 48.11 33.72
N VAL A 222 -39.32 47.81 33.31
CA VAL A 222 -38.14 48.62 33.67
C VAL A 222 -38.27 50.02 33.10
N THR A 223 -38.69 50.17 31.84
CA THR A 223 -38.89 51.47 31.20
C THR A 223 -39.95 52.32 31.93
N GLN A 224 -41.05 51.70 32.36
CA GLN A 224 -42.09 52.34 33.18
C GLN A 224 -41.56 52.77 34.56
N LEU A 225 -40.77 51.92 35.23
CA LEU A 225 -40.15 52.24 36.52
C LEU A 225 -39.13 53.39 36.41
N GLU A 226 -38.31 53.43 35.37
CA GLU A 226 -37.43 54.56 35.11
C GLU A 226 -38.21 55.87 34.90
N GLN A 227 -39.31 55.82 34.12
CA GLN A 227 -40.16 56.99 33.92
C GLN A 227 -40.76 57.47 35.25
N TYR A 228 -41.28 56.55 36.08
CA TYR A 228 -41.79 56.87 37.40
C TYR A 228 -40.74 57.55 38.30
N VAL A 229 -39.51 57.04 38.34
CA VAL A 229 -38.40 57.62 39.11
C VAL A 229 -38.02 59.01 38.59
N ARG A 230 -37.99 59.21 37.26
CA ARG A 230 -37.74 60.51 36.62
C ARG A 230 -38.83 61.54 36.97
N GLU A 231 -40.11 61.16 36.91
CA GLU A 231 -41.25 62.05 37.15
C GLU A 231 -41.39 62.44 38.63
N HIS A 232 -41.23 61.48 39.56
CA HIS A 232 -41.46 61.72 40.99
C HIS A 232 -40.34 62.47 41.72
N ASN A 233 -39.35 63.02 41.01
CA ASN A 233 -38.29 63.88 41.57
C ASN A 233 -37.52 63.24 42.74
N VAL A 234 -37.37 61.91 42.72
CA VAL A 234 -36.84 61.11 43.83
C VAL A 234 -35.43 61.57 44.23
N ASP A 235 -34.58 61.92 43.25
CA ASP A 235 -33.24 62.45 43.50
C ASP A 235 -33.22 63.82 44.20
N ILE A 236 -34.25 64.66 43.99
CA ILE A 236 -34.38 65.94 44.69
C ILE A 236 -34.77 65.70 46.14
N LEU A 237 -35.63 64.72 46.42
CA LEU A 237 -36.00 64.33 47.77
C LEU A 237 -34.81 63.68 48.50
N LYS A 238 -34.07 62.79 47.84
CA LYS A 238 -32.85 62.16 48.36
C LYS A 238 -31.79 63.19 48.72
N ARG A 239 -31.55 64.18 47.84
CA ARG A 239 -30.61 65.30 48.09
C ARG A 239 -31.06 66.21 49.24
N LYS A 240 -32.37 66.44 49.41
CA LYS A 240 -32.95 67.17 50.55
C LYS A 240 -32.90 66.40 51.87
N LEU A 241 -32.88 65.06 51.82
CA LEU A 241 -32.68 64.22 53.00
C LEU A 241 -31.23 64.34 53.47
N GLN A 242 -30.28 64.19 52.56
CA GLN A 242 -28.84 64.27 52.82
C GLN A 242 -28.38 65.64 53.36
N ASP A 243 -28.99 66.73 52.90
CA ASP A 243 -28.80 68.08 53.47
C ASP A 243 -29.24 68.17 54.94
N ARG A 244 -30.34 67.49 55.30
CA ARG A 244 -30.83 67.42 56.68
C ARG A 244 -29.99 66.51 57.57
N GLU A 245 -29.46 65.41 57.04
CA GLU A 245 -28.52 64.53 57.75
C GLU A 245 -27.26 65.32 58.14
N CYS A 246 -26.62 66.00 57.17
CA CYS A 246 -25.50 66.91 57.42
C CYS A 246 -25.84 68.01 58.45
N ARG A 247 -27.08 68.51 58.45
CA ARG A 247 -27.55 69.50 59.43
C ARG A 247 -27.75 68.91 60.83
N ILE A 248 -28.12 67.63 60.95
CA ILE A 248 -28.22 66.92 62.22
C ILE A 248 -26.81 66.70 62.80
N ASP A 249 -25.84 66.30 61.99
CA ASP A 249 -24.44 66.11 62.43
C ASP A 249 -23.85 67.41 62.98
N GLN A 250 -24.10 68.55 62.32
CA GLN A 250 -23.70 69.88 62.81
C GLN A 250 -24.29 70.20 64.19
N LEU A 251 -25.54 69.83 64.44
CA LEU A 251 -26.22 70.05 65.72
C LEU A 251 -25.70 69.10 66.81
N GLN A 252 -25.48 67.82 66.50
CA GLN A 252 -24.89 66.85 67.43
C GLN A 252 -23.49 67.28 67.87
N ASN A 253 -22.63 67.71 66.93
CA ASN A 253 -21.30 68.25 67.25
C ASN A 253 -21.38 69.51 68.13
N ARG A 254 -22.42 70.36 67.95
CA ARG A 254 -22.64 71.54 68.79
C ARG A 254 -23.12 71.17 70.20
N VAL A 255 -23.97 70.16 70.33
CA VAL A 255 -24.41 69.61 71.63
C VAL A 255 -23.22 69.00 72.37
N GLY A 256 -22.43 68.14 71.73
CA GLY A 256 -21.22 67.52 72.31
C GLY A 256 -20.11 68.52 72.70
N TYR A 257 -20.12 69.75 72.17
CA TYR A 257 -19.28 70.84 72.66
C TYR A 257 -19.83 71.42 73.98
N LEU A 258 -21.15 71.68 74.05
CA LEU A 258 -21.81 72.23 75.23
C LEU A 258 -21.79 71.24 76.41
N GLU A 259 -21.93 69.95 76.14
CA GLU A 259 -21.77 68.88 77.13
C GLU A 259 -20.36 68.86 77.74
N LYS A 260 -19.32 69.11 76.94
CA LYS A 260 -17.93 69.21 77.43
C LYS A 260 -17.66 70.47 78.24
N GLU A 261 -18.31 71.59 77.93
CA GLU A 261 -18.24 72.79 78.78
C GLU A 261 -19.01 72.60 80.09
N LEU A 262 -20.17 71.95 80.07
CA LEU A 262 -20.88 71.53 81.28
C LEU A 262 -20.04 70.60 82.14
N LEU A 263 -19.35 69.62 81.56
CA LEU A 263 -18.48 68.70 82.29
C LEU A 263 -17.35 69.44 83.02
N LYS A 264 -16.68 70.40 82.36
CA LYS A 264 -15.65 71.25 82.99
C LYS A 264 -16.19 72.06 84.16
N ILE A 265 -17.39 72.64 84.01
CA ILE A 265 -18.06 73.37 85.10
C ILE A 265 -18.34 72.42 86.28
N GLU A 266 -18.84 71.22 85.99
CA GLU A 266 -19.11 70.19 87.00
C GLU A 266 -17.83 69.69 87.70
N GLU A 267 -16.71 69.54 86.98
CA GLU A 267 -15.39 69.23 87.53
C GLU A 267 -14.86 70.36 88.43
N THR A 268 -15.00 71.63 88.04
CA THR A 268 -14.64 72.77 88.92
C THR A 268 -15.52 72.85 90.17
N HIS A 269 -16.73 72.27 90.14
CA HIS A 269 -17.63 72.21 91.29
C HIS A 269 -17.39 70.98 92.19
N ARG A 270 -16.95 69.84 91.63
CA ARG A 270 -16.62 68.62 92.40
C ARG A 270 -15.33 68.74 93.22
N ALA A 271 -14.46 69.71 92.93
CA ALA A 271 -13.17 69.90 93.60
C ALA A 271 -13.23 70.46 95.05
N LYS A 272 -14.41 70.55 95.69
CA LYS A 272 -14.56 71.15 97.04
C LYS A 272 -15.34 70.36 98.08
N GLU A 273 -16.11 69.33 97.73
CA GLU A 273 -16.94 68.59 98.69
C GLU A 273 -16.90 67.07 98.46
N GLN A 274 -15.96 66.38 99.13
CA GLN A 274 -16.14 64.98 99.53
C GLN A 274 -15.06 64.49 100.50
N HIS A 275 -15.47 64.12 101.72
CA HIS A 275 -15.12 62.84 102.37
C HIS A 275 -15.80 62.75 103.76
N LYS A 276 -16.61 61.71 103.99
CA LYS A 276 -16.36 60.66 105.00
C LYS A 276 -17.52 59.63 105.09
N ASP A 277 -17.13 58.35 105.17
CA ASP A 277 -17.77 57.11 105.65
C ASP A 277 -19.31 56.95 105.75
N CYS A 278 -19.78 55.74 105.42
CA CYS A 278 -20.44 54.88 106.43
C CYS A 278 -20.49 53.40 106.01
N ARG A 279 -20.58 52.45 106.98
CA ARG A 279 -20.74 51.00 106.72
C ARG A 279 -21.55 50.29 107.84
N GLU A 280 -22.57 49.54 107.41
CA GLU A 280 -23.26 48.38 108.05
C GLU A 280 -23.93 48.44 109.46
N LYS A 281 -25.06 47.72 109.51
CA LYS A 281 -25.62 46.88 110.60
C LYS A 281 -26.17 47.50 111.90
N GLY A 282 -27.46 47.23 112.14
CA GLY A 282 -28.04 47.06 113.49
C GLY A 282 -28.25 45.56 113.82
N THR A 283 -29.14 45.14 114.75
CA THR A 283 -30.30 45.88 115.30
C THR A 283 -30.84 45.21 116.62
N ILE A 284 -30.98 45.97 117.73
CA ILE A 284 -32.03 45.84 118.83
C ILE A 284 -31.94 44.63 119.83
N THR A 285 -32.23 44.66 121.16
CA THR A 285 -32.60 45.74 122.15
C THR A 285 -32.70 45.27 123.66
N LYS A 286 -32.08 46.04 124.60
CA LYS A 286 -32.42 46.41 126.03
C LYS A 286 -32.74 45.32 127.13
N MET A 287 -32.88 45.58 128.47
CA MET A 287 -33.07 46.81 129.30
C MET A 287 -32.74 46.66 130.84
N GLU A 288 -32.07 47.64 131.49
CA GLU A 288 -32.20 48.26 132.89
C GLU A 288 -32.24 47.39 134.22
N ASP A 289 -31.93 47.84 135.48
CA ASP A 289 -31.58 49.18 136.09
C ASP A 289 -30.88 49.20 137.52
N PHE A 290 -30.38 50.39 137.97
CA PHE A 290 -30.10 50.93 139.35
C PHE A 290 -28.83 50.64 140.26
N SER A 291 -28.81 51.08 141.55
CA SER A 291 -27.63 51.45 142.44
C SER A 291 -27.94 51.38 144.01
N CYS A 292 -27.23 51.83 145.09
CA CYS A 292 -26.14 52.82 145.39
C CYS A 292 -25.53 52.83 146.87
N ASN A 293 -24.25 53.22 147.07
CA ASN A 293 -23.49 53.96 148.17
C ASN A 293 -23.35 53.65 149.74
N HIS A 294 -22.07 53.68 150.23
CA HIS A 294 -21.42 54.25 151.48
C HIS A 294 -21.79 53.84 152.97
N VAL A 295 -20.98 54.01 154.08
CA VAL A 295 -19.50 53.91 154.40
C VAL A 295 -19.14 54.13 155.93
N THR A 296 -18.10 53.47 156.51
CA THR A 296 -17.30 53.71 157.79
C THR A 296 -17.96 53.79 159.23
N GLU A 297 -17.28 53.71 160.41
CA GLU A 297 -16.11 52.95 160.97
C GLU A 297 -15.85 53.25 162.51
N GLY A 298 -15.17 52.35 163.29
CA GLY A 298 -14.54 52.59 164.63
C GLY A 298 -15.34 52.18 165.91
N ASN A 299 -14.79 51.87 167.11
CA ASN A 299 -13.42 51.74 167.67
C ASN A 299 -13.42 50.86 168.99
N SER A 300 -12.32 50.20 169.44
CA SER A 300 -11.53 50.64 170.63
C SER A 300 -11.15 49.51 171.67
N GLU A 301 -9.91 48.99 171.65
CA GLU A 301 -9.09 48.23 172.65
C GLU A 301 -9.61 47.20 173.69
N LEU A 302 -10.91 46.91 173.85
CA LEU A 302 -11.26 45.48 174.14
C LEU A 302 -10.84 44.60 172.94
N ARG A 303 -10.78 45.27 171.79
CA ARG A 303 -10.06 45.01 170.54
C ARG A 303 -8.74 44.25 170.68
N GLU A 304 -7.96 44.25 171.77
CA GLU A 304 -6.69 43.47 171.80
C GLU A 304 -6.89 41.95 171.95
N ARG A 305 -7.70 41.54 172.93
CA ARG A 305 -8.02 40.11 173.14
C ARG A 305 -8.96 39.65 172.05
N GLU A 306 -9.89 40.52 171.70
CA GLU A 306 -10.78 40.44 170.56
C GLU A 306 -10.03 40.50 169.22
N GLN A 307 -8.80 41.04 169.11
CA GLN A 307 -7.98 40.96 167.88
C GLN A 307 -7.25 39.64 167.75
N ARG A 308 -6.95 38.93 168.85
CA ARG A 308 -6.49 37.54 168.72
C ARG A 308 -7.64 36.61 168.37
N MET A 309 -8.83 36.86 168.90
CA MET A 309 -10.06 36.20 168.45
C MET A 309 -10.32 36.54 166.98
N LYS A 310 -10.52 37.81 166.62
CA LYS A 310 -10.74 38.30 165.24
C LYS A 310 -9.63 37.94 164.27
N LYS A 311 -8.35 37.81 164.66
CA LYS A 311 -7.31 37.29 163.73
C LYS A 311 -7.48 35.80 163.45
N MET A 312 -7.89 35.01 164.43
CA MET A 312 -8.18 33.59 164.24
C MET A 312 -9.52 33.38 163.52
N GLU A 313 -10.53 34.20 163.83
CA GLU A 313 -11.86 34.24 163.23
C GLU A 313 -11.82 34.79 161.79
N HIS A 314 -10.95 35.76 161.50
CA HIS A 314 -10.65 36.23 160.14
C HIS A 314 -9.77 35.22 159.39
N ALA A 315 -8.84 34.51 160.02
CA ALA A 315 -8.11 33.42 159.38
C ALA A 315 -9.01 32.20 159.10
N ILE A 316 -10.01 31.93 159.95
CA ILE A 316 -11.07 30.96 159.70
C ILE A 316 -11.95 31.45 158.55
N SER A 317 -12.46 32.69 158.59
CA SER A 317 -13.25 33.27 157.49
C SER A 317 -12.46 33.38 156.17
N GLU A 318 -11.16 33.64 156.17
CA GLU A 318 -10.32 33.59 154.96
C GLU A 318 -10.17 32.16 154.42
N LYS A 319 -10.24 31.15 155.28
CA LYS A 319 -10.21 29.74 154.90
C LYS A 319 -11.58 29.27 154.42
N ASP A 320 -12.66 29.66 155.09
CA ASP A 320 -14.04 29.38 154.71
C ASP A 320 -14.39 30.09 153.39
N ASN A 321 -13.98 31.35 153.20
CA ASN A 321 -14.11 32.06 151.92
C ASN A 321 -13.34 31.33 150.82
N LYS A 322 -12.10 30.85 151.07
CA LYS A 322 -11.35 30.05 150.08
C LYS A 322 -11.95 28.68 149.82
N ILE A 323 -12.55 28.04 150.83
CA ILE A 323 -13.32 26.81 150.65
C ILE A 323 -14.53 27.11 149.76
N GLN A 324 -15.24 28.21 150.01
CA GLN A 324 -16.41 28.63 149.23
C GLN A 324 -16.03 29.02 147.78
N GLU A 325 -14.89 29.70 147.58
CA GLU A 325 -14.29 29.96 146.26
C GLU A 325 -14.01 28.64 145.51
N TYR A 326 -13.36 27.66 146.16
CA TYR A 326 -13.10 26.35 145.56
C TYR A 326 -14.38 25.52 145.34
N GLU A 327 -15.36 25.58 146.23
CA GLU A 327 -16.67 24.92 146.05
C GLU A 327 -17.41 25.52 144.84
N GLN A 328 -17.31 26.84 144.64
CA GLN A 328 -17.90 27.54 143.51
C GLN A 328 -17.15 27.26 142.19
N GLU A 329 -15.82 27.16 142.22
CA GLU A 329 -14.99 26.73 141.08
C GLU A 329 -15.24 25.25 140.70
N ILE A 330 -15.40 24.37 141.69
CA ILE A 330 -15.81 22.97 141.51
C ILE A 330 -17.22 22.89 140.94
N MET A 331 -18.15 23.75 141.39
CA MET A 331 -19.52 23.80 140.86
C MET A 331 -19.54 24.27 139.40
N GLY A 332 -18.80 25.34 139.06
CA GLY A 332 -18.64 25.79 137.68
C GLY A 332 -18.03 24.71 136.78
N SER A 333 -16.93 24.10 137.23
CA SER A 333 -16.26 22.98 136.53
C SER A 333 -17.20 21.79 136.30
N LYS A 334 -18.03 21.47 137.30
CA LYS A 334 -19.03 20.40 137.22
C LYS A 334 -20.12 20.73 136.21
N ASP A 335 -20.61 21.96 136.17
CA ASP A 335 -21.61 22.41 135.20
C ASP A 335 -21.05 22.45 133.77
N GLU A 336 -19.81 22.91 133.58
CA GLU A 336 -19.05 22.80 132.31
C GLU A 336 -18.99 21.33 131.84
N ILE A 337 -18.65 20.40 132.74
CA ILE A 337 -18.65 18.96 132.45
C ILE A 337 -20.07 18.46 132.09
N THR A 338 -21.16 19.02 132.65
CA THR A 338 -22.51 18.65 132.21
C THR A 338 -22.89 19.22 130.83
N LYS A 339 -22.38 20.41 130.46
CA LYS A 339 -22.58 20.97 129.10
C LYS A 339 -21.88 20.11 128.07
N LEU A 340 -20.57 19.86 128.24
CA LEU A 340 -19.78 19.01 127.36
C LEU A 340 -20.35 17.59 127.24
N ARG A 341 -20.89 17.01 128.33
CA ARG A 341 -21.59 15.72 128.27
C ARG A 341 -22.89 15.76 127.46
N LYS A 342 -23.66 16.86 127.51
CA LYS A 342 -24.86 17.05 126.68
C LYS A 342 -24.48 17.23 125.20
N GLU A 343 -23.42 17.98 124.91
CA GLU A 343 -22.89 18.18 123.55
C GLU A 343 -22.38 16.86 122.95
N ILE A 344 -21.63 16.05 123.71
CA ILE A 344 -21.20 14.70 123.29
C ILE A 344 -22.41 13.80 123.00
N VAL A 345 -23.49 13.88 123.78
CA VAL A 345 -24.72 13.12 123.52
C VAL A 345 -25.47 13.63 122.29
N ALA A 346 -25.52 14.96 122.07
CA ALA A 346 -26.14 15.57 120.90
C ALA A 346 -25.39 15.18 119.61
N LEU A 347 -24.07 15.40 119.57
CA LEU A 347 -23.22 15.01 118.44
C LEU A 347 -23.25 13.51 118.18
N LYS A 348 -23.31 12.67 119.24
CA LYS A 348 -23.46 11.22 119.06
C LYS A 348 -24.83 10.82 118.51
N LYS A 349 -25.90 11.56 118.83
CA LYS A 349 -27.23 11.36 118.25
C LYS A 349 -27.24 11.76 116.78
N GLU A 350 -26.70 12.94 116.45
CA GLU A 350 -26.56 13.43 115.07
C GLU A 350 -25.73 12.44 114.22
N LEU A 351 -24.61 11.93 114.75
CA LEU A 351 -23.82 10.88 114.09
C LEU A 351 -24.55 9.54 113.94
N SER A 352 -25.56 9.26 114.75
CA SER A 352 -26.42 8.06 114.63
C SER A 352 -27.66 8.26 113.75
N GLU A 353 -27.91 9.48 113.29
CA GLU A 353 -28.95 9.78 112.29
C GLU A 353 -28.39 9.68 110.86
N TYR A 354 -27.06 9.56 110.71
CA TYR A 354 -26.35 9.19 109.47
C TYR A 354 -26.28 7.67 109.23
N ASP A 355 -27.43 7.02 109.08
CA ASP A 355 -27.51 5.58 108.71
C ASP A 355 -27.14 5.33 107.22
N ASP A 356 -26.89 6.40 106.45
CA ASP A 356 -26.52 6.41 105.03
C ASP A 356 -25.34 5.49 104.68
N ILE A 357 -24.43 5.22 105.63
CA ILE A 357 -23.28 4.31 105.43
C ILE A 357 -23.76 2.86 105.17
N GLY A 358 -24.92 2.46 105.69
CA GLY A 358 -25.55 1.18 105.36
C GLY A 358 -26.12 1.18 103.94
N VAL A 359 -26.85 2.24 103.58
CA VAL A 359 -27.50 2.40 102.27
C VAL A 359 -26.46 2.45 101.15
N LEU A 360 -25.40 3.23 101.30
CA LEU A 360 -24.32 3.36 100.32
C LEU A 360 -23.57 2.04 100.10
N LYS A 361 -23.41 1.20 101.13
CA LYS A 361 -22.78 -0.13 100.98
C LYS A 361 -23.64 -1.09 100.16
N GLU A 362 -24.95 -1.08 100.38
CA GLU A 362 -25.87 -1.90 99.60
C GLU A 362 -26.03 -1.38 98.17
N GLU A 363 -26.01 -0.05 97.96
CA GLU A 363 -26.00 0.52 96.62
C GLU A 363 -24.72 0.16 95.85
N ILE A 364 -23.54 0.21 96.50
CA ILE A 364 -22.29 -0.28 95.91
C ILE A 364 -22.42 -1.78 95.56
N ARG A 365 -22.90 -2.62 96.50
CA ARG A 365 -23.10 -4.06 96.26
C ARG A 365 -23.99 -4.34 95.04
N VAL A 366 -25.11 -3.61 94.90
CA VAL A 366 -26.04 -3.75 93.77
C VAL A 366 -25.43 -3.23 92.46
N ARG A 367 -24.58 -2.20 92.50
CA ARG A 367 -23.84 -1.72 91.32
C ARG A 367 -22.77 -2.72 90.88
N ASP A 368 -22.00 -3.28 91.81
CA ASP A 368 -21.00 -4.32 91.53
C ASP A 368 -21.67 -5.58 90.95
N GLU A 369 -22.79 -6.01 91.54
CA GLU A 369 -23.62 -7.14 91.07
C GLU A 369 -24.26 -6.86 89.69
N ARG A 370 -24.47 -5.59 89.31
CA ARG A 370 -24.90 -5.19 87.96
C ARG A 370 -23.75 -5.03 86.97
N ILE A 371 -22.54 -4.67 87.42
CA ILE A 371 -21.33 -4.64 86.61
C ILE A 371 -20.98 -6.06 86.17
N GLN A 372 -20.93 -7.03 87.09
CA GLN A 372 -20.67 -8.44 86.76
C GLN A 372 -21.66 -8.97 85.71
N GLN A 373 -22.95 -8.64 85.81
CA GLN A 373 -23.95 -9.03 84.79
C GLN A 373 -23.68 -8.44 83.41
N LEU A 374 -23.14 -7.21 83.34
CA LEU A 374 -22.80 -6.55 82.08
C LEU A 374 -21.49 -7.09 81.51
N GLU A 375 -20.53 -7.44 82.35
CA GLU A 375 -19.30 -8.14 81.96
C GLU A 375 -19.64 -9.52 81.41
N ASP A 376 -20.44 -10.33 82.11
CA ASP A 376 -20.94 -11.64 81.65
C ASP A 376 -21.73 -11.54 80.33
N GLU A 377 -22.52 -10.46 80.14
CA GLU A 377 -23.28 -10.18 78.91
C GLU A 377 -22.37 -9.81 77.74
N VAL A 378 -21.34 -8.98 77.97
CA VAL A 378 -20.30 -8.64 76.98
C VAL A 378 -19.48 -9.87 76.60
N ASP A 379 -18.98 -10.64 77.57
CA ASP A 379 -18.23 -11.89 77.38
C ASP A 379 -19.03 -12.93 76.57
N SER A 380 -20.36 -12.95 76.72
CA SER A 380 -21.27 -13.79 75.96
C SER A 380 -21.46 -13.28 74.52
N LEU A 381 -21.63 -11.97 74.35
CA LEU A 381 -21.73 -11.33 73.04
C LEU A 381 -20.43 -11.43 72.23
N GLU A 382 -19.26 -11.22 72.83
CA GLU A 382 -17.98 -11.33 72.14
C GLU A 382 -17.72 -12.76 71.64
N ARG A 383 -18.10 -13.78 72.41
CA ARG A 383 -18.12 -15.18 71.95
C ARG A 383 -19.10 -15.38 70.80
N ALA A 384 -20.35 -14.94 70.94
CA ALA A 384 -21.36 -15.08 69.89
C ALA A 384 -21.06 -14.28 68.59
N PHE A 385 -20.25 -13.21 68.67
CA PHE A 385 -19.70 -12.52 67.51
C PHE A 385 -18.51 -13.27 66.92
N SER A 386 -17.59 -13.78 67.75
CA SER A 386 -16.45 -14.59 67.30
C SER A 386 -16.90 -15.89 66.60
N GLU A 387 -17.94 -16.54 67.11
CA GLU A 387 -18.60 -17.73 66.52
C GLU A 387 -19.45 -17.41 65.28
N ARG A 388 -19.65 -16.12 64.94
CA ARG A 388 -20.34 -15.67 63.72
C ARG A 388 -19.40 -15.12 62.65
N ILE A 389 -18.17 -14.77 63.01
CA ILE A 389 -17.16 -14.26 62.08
C ILE A 389 -16.30 -15.46 61.68
N ASP A 390 -16.78 -16.21 60.69
CA ASP A 390 -16.05 -17.31 60.06
C ASP A 390 -14.79 -16.77 59.35
N LEU A 391 -13.72 -16.57 60.11
CA LEU A 391 -12.46 -15.99 59.63
C LEU A 391 -11.87 -16.75 58.45
N GLU A 392 -12.04 -18.07 58.40
CA GLU A 392 -11.64 -18.91 57.26
C GLU A 392 -12.38 -18.51 55.97
N GLN A 393 -13.70 -18.24 56.02
CA GLN A 393 -14.45 -17.79 54.84
C GLN A 393 -14.00 -16.40 54.37
N ILE A 394 -13.63 -15.52 55.29
CA ILE A 394 -13.09 -14.19 54.97
C ILE A 394 -11.69 -14.32 54.33
N GLU A 395 -10.84 -15.21 54.83
CA GLU A 395 -9.52 -15.48 54.26
C GLU A 395 -9.61 -16.16 52.88
N GLU A 396 -10.50 -17.13 52.71
CA GLU A 396 -10.80 -17.74 51.40
C GLU A 396 -11.28 -16.69 50.39
N LEU A 397 -12.23 -15.83 50.76
CA LEU A 397 -12.71 -14.74 49.90
C LEU A 397 -11.59 -13.76 49.53
N VAL A 398 -10.74 -13.37 50.49
CA VAL A 398 -9.59 -12.50 50.24
C VAL A 398 -8.58 -13.16 49.29
N ASN A 399 -8.33 -14.46 49.40
CA ASN A 399 -7.43 -15.17 48.51
C ASN A 399 -8.02 -15.36 47.11
N VAL A 400 -9.33 -15.62 46.99
CA VAL A 400 -10.05 -15.60 45.71
C VAL A 400 -10.04 -14.22 45.05
N ILE A 401 -10.13 -13.13 45.83
CA ILE A 401 -10.02 -11.75 45.31
C ILE A 401 -8.61 -11.48 44.77
N LYS A 402 -7.54 -11.81 45.52
CA LYS A 402 -6.15 -11.70 45.02
C LYS A 402 -5.94 -12.49 43.73
N GLU A 403 -6.41 -13.74 43.70
CA GLU A 403 -6.35 -14.58 42.50
C GLU A 403 -7.10 -13.98 41.30
N LYS A 404 -8.15 -13.17 41.53
CA LYS A 404 -8.87 -12.45 40.46
C LYS A 404 -8.10 -11.21 40.02
N GLU A 405 -7.53 -10.46 40.95
CA GLU A 405 -6.70 -9.28 40.70
C GLU A 405 -5.44 -9.65 39.89
N ASP A 406 -4.72 -10.70 40.28
CA ASP A 406 -3.56 -11.22 39.52
C ASP A 406 -3.93 -11.63 38.09
N LYS A 407 -5.10 -12.26 37.91
CA LYS A 407 -5.60 -12.66 36.59
C LYS A 407 -6.05 -11.45 35.76
N GLU A 408 -6.64 -10.43 36.37
CA GLU A 408 -7.00 -9.17 35.71
C GLU A 408 -5.74 -8.39 35.27
N ILE A 409 -4.72 -8.33 36.11
CA ILE A 409 -3.41 -7.74 35.77
C ILE A 409 -2.78 -8.48 34.58
N GLN A 410 -2.78 -9.83 34.60
CA GLN A 410 -2.26 -10.62 33.48
C GLN A 410 -3.08 -10.41 32.19
N PHE A 411 -4.42 -10.43 32.25
CA PHE A 411 -5.24 -10.16 31.06
C PHE A 411 -5.06 -8.74 30.54
N SER A 412 -4.88 -7.75 31.41
CA SER A 412 -4.58 -6.36 31.04
C SER A 412 -3.24 -6.25 30.28
N LYS A 413 -2.21 -6.97 30.77
CA LYS A 413 -0.91 -7.09 30.09
C LYS A 413 -1.02 -7.80 28.75
N ASP A 414 -1.71 -8.94 28.68
CA ASP A 414 -1.93 -9.69 27.43
C ASP A 414 -2.65 -8.82 26.39
N LEU A 415 -3.69 -8.07 26.80
CA LEU A 415 -4.41 -7.13 25.94
C LEU A 415 -3.54 -5.97 25.45
N MET A 416 -2.60 -5.48 26.27
CA MET A 416 -1.59 -4.50 25.84
C MET A 416 -0.67 -5.11 24.78
N GLU A 417 -0.13 -6.31 25.00
CA GLU A 417 0.72 -6.99 24.03
C GLU A 417 0.00 -7.29 22.71
N LYS A 418 -1.30 -7.67 22.75
CA LYS A 418 -2.12 -7.82 21.54
C LYS A 418 -2.37 -6.49 20.82
N ARG A 419 -2.63 -5.39 21.55
CA ARG A 419 -2.79 -4.05 20.94
C ARG A 419 -1.52 -3.61 20.23
N ASN A 420 -0.37 -3.70 20.90
CA ASN A 420 0.93 -3.36 20.32
C ASN A 420 1.18 -4.21 19.04
N LYS A 421 0.87 -5.51 19.07
CA LYS A 421 1.06 -6.36 17.88
C LYS A 421 0.09 -6.04 16.74
N ILE A 422 -1.14 -5.62 17.04
CA ILE A 422 -2.09 -5.12 16.04
C ILE A 422 -1.58 -3.80 15.43
N GLU A 423 -0.96 -2.92 16.22
CA GLU A 423 -0.37 -1.67 15.74
C GLU A 423 0.85 -1.92 14.83
N GLU A 424 1.79 -2.80 15.23
CA GLU A 424 2.90 -3.25 14.37
C GLU A 424 2.41 -3.81 13.02
N LEU A 425 1.39 -4.67 13.03
CA LEU A 425 0.84 -5.27 11.82
C LEU A 425 0.09 -4.23 10.96
N SER A 426 -0.53 -3.23 11.59
CA SER A 426 -1.16 -2.10 10.90
C SER A 426 -0.11 -1.18 10.26
N GLU A 427 1.02 -0.95 10.91
CA GLU A 427 2.18 -0.22 10.38
C GLU A 427 2.75 -0.94 9.14
N ALA A 428 3.08 -2.22 9.26
CA ALA A 428 3.59 -3.03 8.17
C ALA A 428 2.60 -3.13 6.97
N LEU A 429 1.29 -3.12 7.26
CA LEU A 429 0.27 -3.03 6.22
C LEU A 429 0.26 -1.66 5.53
N ARG A 430 0.35 -0.54 6.29
CA ARG A 430 0.49 0.82 5.72
C ARG A 430 1.73 0.90 4.81
N GLU A 431 2.87 0.39 5.27
CA GLU A 431 4.11 0.36 4.48
C GLU A 431 3.97 -0.49 3.21
N SER A 432 3.39 -1.70 3.29
CA SER A 432 3.25 -2.57 2.11
C SER A 432 2.33 -1.96 1.04
N VAL A 433 1.28 -1.23 1.43
CA VAL A 433 0.41 -0.47 0.51
C VAL A 433 1.17 0.70 -0.15
N VAL A 434 1.98 1.44 0.62
CA VAL A 434 2.82 2.53 0.10
C VAL A 434 3.88 1.99 -0.88
N ILE A 435 4.55 0.88 -0.54
CA ILE A 435 5.50 0.18 -1.41
C ILE A 435 4.82 -0.27 -2.70
N THR A 436 3.65 -0.93 -2.60
CA THR A 436 2.87 -1.39 -3.76
C THR A 436 2.52 -0.22 -4.69
N SER A 437 2.01 0.88 -4.15
CA SER A 437 1.70 2.09 -4.94
C SER A 437 2.95 2.73 -5.58
N ASN A 438 4.10 2.70 -4.90
CA ASN A 438 5.37 3.18 -5.46
C ASN A 438 5.85 2.29 -6.61
N CYS A 439 5.79 0.96 -6.44
CA CYS A 439 6.13 -0.02 -7.46
C CYS A 439 5.20 0.08 -8.69
N GLU A 440 3.89 0.20 -8.49
CA GLU A 440 2.91 0.39 -9.56
C GLU A 440 3.20 1.68 -10.36
N ARG A 441 3.41 2.82 -9.69
CA ARG A 441 3.78 4.08 -10.35
C ARG A 441 5.09 3.97 -11.12
N LYS A 442 6.07 3.21 -10.63
CA LYS A 442 7.33 2.93 -11.35
C LYS A 442 7.07 2.07 -12.59
N MET A 443 6.33 0.96 -12.47
CA MET A 443 5.95 0.10 -13.60
C MET A 443 5.19 0.85 -14.69
N ILE A 444 4.22 1.70 -14.33
CA ILE A 444 3.48 2.56 -15.26
C ILE A 444 4.43 3.54 -15.96
N SER A 445 5.47 4.04 -15.27
CA SER A 445 6.46 4.92 -15.88
C SER A 445 7.41 4.18 -16.84
N GLU A 446 7.84 2.97 -16.49
CA GLU A 446 8.76 2.17 -17.30
C GLU A 446 8.06 1.62 -18.55
N GLU A 447 6.82 1.14 -18.42
CA GLU A 447 6.00 0.69 -19.55
C GLU A 447 5.68 1.85 -20.52
N ARG A 448 5.54 3.10 -20.03
CA ARG A 448 5.43 4.29 -20.88
C ARG A 448 6.73 4.54 -21.65
N MET A 449 7.88 4.56 -20.97
CA MET A 449 9.18 4.76 -21.61
C MET A 449 9.49 3.67 -22.65
N LYS A 450 9.12 2.43 -22.36
CA LYS A 450 9.18 1.29 -23.29
C LYS A 450 8.27 1.49 -24.52
N LYS A 451 7.01 1.91 -24.33
CA LYS A 451 6.10 2.24 -25.45
C LYS A 451 6.65 3.37 -26.32
N GLU A 452 7.19 4.43 -25.72
CA GLU A 452 7.86 5.49 -26.49
C GLU A 452 9.12 5.00 -27.21
N ALA A 453 9.92 4.12 -26.59
CA ALA A 453 11.10 3.52 -27.23
C ALA A 453 10.71 2.66 -28.43
N LEU A 454 9.69 1.81 -28.30
CA LEU A 454 9.13 1.02 -29.42
C LEU A 454 8.60 1.93 -30.54
N GLN A 455 7.90 3.03 -30.22
CA GLN A 455 7.48 4.02 -31.22
C GLN A 455 8.65 4.73 -31.90
N ARG A 456 9.79 4.91 -31.22
CA ARG A 456 11.03 5.45 -31.84
C ARG A 456 11.69 4.40 -32.75
N ILE A 457 11.73 3.14 -32.33
CA ILE A 457 12.26 2.01 -33.10
C ILE A 457 11.46 1.81 -34.40
N ALA A 458 10.14 1.67 -34.32
CA ALA A 458 9.27 1.53 -35.50
C ALA A 458 9.43 2.68 -36.52
N LYS A 459 9.62 3.92 -36.04
CA LYS A 459 9.89 5.09 -36.91
C LYS A 459 11.29 5.08 -37.54
N LEU A 460 12.27 4.41 -36.92
CA LEU A 460 13.59 4.20 -37.49
C LEU A 460 13.57 3.04 -38.49
N GLU A 461 12.88 1.94 -38.18
CA GLU A 461 12.68 0.79 -39.08
C GLU A 461 11.95 1.22 -40.36
N GLN A 462 10.86 1.99 -40.25
CA GLN A 462 10.17 2.58 -41.40
C GLN A 462 11.09 3.45 -42.27
N ARG A 463 11.99 4.24 -41.64
CA ARG A 463 12.98 5.07 -42.36
C ARG A 463 14.05 4.21 -43.03
N ILE A 464 14.53 3.16 -42.38
CA ILE A 464 15.52 2.22 -42.94
C ILE A 464 14.91 1.51 -44.15
N ALA A 465 13.70 0.96 -44.03
CA ALA A 465 12.97 0.33 -45.13
C ALA A 465 12.73 1.31 -46.29
N SER A 466 12.28 2.54 -46.01
CA SER A 466 12.09 3.59 -47.03
C SER A 466 13.38 3.93 -47.77
N ILE A 467 14.51 4.09 -47.05
CA ILE A 467 15.83 4.37 -47.65
C ILE A 467 16.33 3.18 -48.46
N GLN A 468 16.17 1.95 -47.97
CA GLN A 468 16.55 0.72 -48.68
C GLN A 468 15.73 0.55 -49.97
N THR A 469 14.41 0.73 -49.92
CA THR A 469 13.52 0.72 -51.09
C THR A 469 13.91 1.80 -52.09
N ALA A 470 14.06 3.06 -51.66
CA ALA A 470 14.47 4.16 -52.53
C ALA A 470 15.87 3.96 -53.15
N SER A 471 16.78 3.27 -52.46
CA SER A 471 18.10 2.88 -52.97
C SER A 471 18.01 1.74 -53.99
N ALA A 472 17.21 0.71 -53.71
CA ALA A 472 17.02 -0.45 -54.59
C ALA A 472 16.32 -0.07 -55.90
N LEU A 473 15.31 0.81 -55.86
CA LEU A 473 14.62 1.34 -57.04
C LEU A 473 15.54 2.21 -57.92
N LYS A 474 16.49 2.93 -57.32
CA LYS A 474 17.50 3.75 -58.04
C LYS A 474 18.71 2.94 -58.51
N CYS A 475 18.83 1.68 -58.10
CA CYS A 475 19.96 0.83 -58.44
C CYS A 475 19.72 0.11 -59.78
N ILE A 476 20.52 0.45 -60.79
CA ILE A 476 20.41 -0.02 -62.18
C ILE A 476 20.40 -1.55 -62.30
N THR A 477 21.07 -2.27 -61.39
CA THR A 477 21.07 -3.75 -61.35
C THR A 477 19.90 -4.36 -60.58
N CYS A 478 19.32 -3.63 -59.61
CA CYS A 478 18.20 -4.13 -58.80
C CYS A 478 16.85 -3.82 -59.43
N GLN A 479 16.67 -2.65 -60.06
CA GLN A 479 15.41 -2.25 -60.69
C GLN A 479 14.85 -3.29 -61.68
N PRO A 480 15.64 -3.89 -62.61
CA PRO A 480 15.12 -4.92 -63.51
C PRO A 480 14.76 -6.24 -62.81
N LEU A 481 15.40 -6.53 -61.67
CA LEU A 481 15.10 -7.71 -60.85
C LEU A 481 13.82 -7.49 -60.03
N LEU A 482 13.62 -6.30 -59.45
CA LEU A 482 12.39 -5.91 -58.75
C LEU A 482 11.18 -5.94 -59.70
N SER A 483 11.27 -5.31 -60.88
CA SER A 483 10.19 -5.35 -61.87
C SER A 483 9.93 -6.74 -62.47
N LYS A 484 10.86 -7.70 -62.31
CA LYS A 484 10.66 -9.11 -62.67
C LYS A 484 10.03 -9.90 -61.51
N LEU A 485 10.43 -9.60 -60.27
CA LEU A 485 9.88 -10.17 -59.04
C LEU A 485 8.41 -9.79 -58.87
N GLN A 486 8.07 -8.50 -58.98
CA GLN A 486 6.69 -8.00 -58.97
C GLN A 486 5.79 -8.72 -60.00
N LYS A 487 6.30 -8.97 -61.21
CA LYS A 487 5.57 -9.72 -62.27
C LYS A 487 5.40 -11.21 -61.95
N TYR A 488 6.22 -11.78 -61.08
CA TYR A 488 6.01 -13.13 -60.55
C TYR A 488 5.09 -13.12 -59.32
N GLU A 489 5.13 -12.10 -58.46
CA GLU A 489 4.19 -11.92 -57.35
C GLU A 489 2.75 -11.78 -57.87
N MET A 490 2.48 -10.82 -58.75
CA MET A 490 1.17 -10.64 -59.42
C MET A 490 0.72 -11.86 -60.26
N LYS A 491 1.61 -12.82 -60.51
CA LYS A 491 1.26 -14.10 -61.15
C LYS A 491 1.00 -15.20 -60.12
N LEU A 492 1.77 -15.25 -59.04
CA LEU A 492 1.59 -16.17 -57.92
C LEU A 492 0.29 -15.87 -57.17
N GLU A 493 -0.02 -14.60 -56.95
CA GLU A 493 -1.25 -14.11 -56.33
C GLU A 493 -2.48 -14.54 -57.14
N ARG A 494 -2.55 -14.20 -58.43
CA ARG A 494 -3.63 -14.66 -59.32
C ARG A 494 -3.76 -16.19 -59.37
N LEU A 495 -2.64 -16.92 -59.40
CA LEU A 495 -2.67 -18.39 -59.36
C LEU A 495 -3.11 -18.94 -57.99
N ALA A 496 -2.92 -18.19 -56.90
CA ALA A 496 -3.45 -18.52 -55.59
C ALA A 496 -4.96 -18.23 -55.50
N GLU A 497 -5.43 -17.10 -56.05
CA GLU A 497 -6.85 -16.76 -56.19
C GLU A 497 -7.61 -17.77 -57.08
N GLU A 498 -7.09 -18.07 -58.27
CA GLU A 498 -7.62 -19.11 -59.16
C GLU A 498 -7.71 -20.46 -58.43
N ARG A 499 -6.71 -20.78 -57.59
CA ARG A 499 -6.69 -22.01 -56.79
C ARG A 499 -7.66 -21.99 -55.60
N THR A 500 -7.84 -20.87 -54.90
CA THR A 500 -8.80 -20.79 -53.78
C THR A 500 -10.24 -20.82 -54.30
N MET A 501 -10.53 -20.14 -55.41
CA MET A 501 -11.81 -20.25 -56.12
C MET A 501 -12.09 -21.69 -56.55
N GLN A 502 -11.17 -22.34 -57.26
CA GLN A 502 -11.33 -23.75 -57.69
C GLN A 502 -11.52 -24.70 -56.50
N LEU A 503 -10.83 -24.48 -55.38
CA LEU A 503 -11.01 -25.30 -54.17
C LEU A 503 -12.38 -25.08 -53.51
N GLU A 504 -12.91 -23.86 -53.53
CA GLU A 504 -14.24 -23.57 -52.96
C GLU A 504 -15.38 -24.04 -53.87
N ASP A 505 -15.25 -23.90 -55.19
CA ASP A 505 -16.15 -24.50 -56.18
C ASP A 505 -16.22 -26.03 -55.99
N LEU A 506 -15.07 -26.68 -55.79
CA LEU A 506 -14.99 -28.13 -55.53
C LEU A 506 -15.63 -28.52 -54.19
N ARG A 507 -15.49 -27.72 -53.13
CA ARG A 507 -16.21 -27.94 -51.86
C ARG A 507 -17.71 -27.76 -52.07
N GLN A 508 -18.14 -26.71 -52.77
CA GLN A 508 -19.56 -26.45 -53.01
C GLN A 508 -20.22 -27.56 -53.83
N MET A 509 -19.63 -27.98 -54.96
CA MET A 509 -20.10 -29.12 -55.75
C MET A 509 -20.18 -30.41 -54.91
N LYS A 510 -19.25 -30.61 -53.97
CA LYS A 510 -19.25 -31.77 -53.07
C LYS A 510 -20.33 -31.68 -51.99
N ARG A 511 -20.59 -30.50 -51.41
CA ARG A 511 -21.73 -30.24 -50.51
C ARG A 511 -23.06 -30.52 -51.24
N GLU A 512 -23.19 -30.05 -52.48
CA GLU A 512 -24.38 -30.23 -53.32
C GLU A 512 -24.61 -31.70 -53.69
N ALA A 513 -23.56 -32.42 -54.12
CA ALA A 513 -23.64 -33.86 -54.40
C ALA A 513 -24.04 -34.68 -53.16
N LEU A 514 -23.53 -34.34 -51.98
CA LEU A 514 -23.94 -34.97 -50.71
C LEU A 514 -25.39 -34.65 -50.35
N LYS A 515 -25.84 -33.39 -50.51
CA LYS A 515 -27.25 -32.98 -50.32
C LYS A 515 -28.20 -33.71 -51.28
N ALA A 516 -27.82 -33.87 -52.54
CA ALA A 516 -28.57 -34.63 -53.54
C ALA A 516 -28.68 -36.12 -53.16
N ALA A 517 -27.56 -36.76 -52.76
CA ALA A 517 -27.57 -38.16 -52.34
C ALA A 517 -28.38 -38.41 -51.05
N VAL A 518 -28.40 -37.47 -50.11
CA VAL A 518 -29.31 -37.53 -48.94
C VAL A 518 -30.78 -37.45 -49.40
N SER A 519 -31.10 -36.51 -50.30
CA SER A 519 -32.46 -36.34 -50.84
C SER A 519 -32.95 -37.57 -51.63
N GLU A 520 -32.06 -38.24 -52.38
CA GLU A 520 -32.34 -39.51 -53.05
C GLU A 520 -32.70 -40.63 -52.05
N LYS A 521 -31.93 -40.77 -50.96
CA LYS A 521 -32.23 -41.74 -49.90
C LYS A 521 -33.53 -41.40 -49.16
N ASP A 522 -33.84 -40.13 -48.95
CA ASP A 522 -35.11 -39.69 -48.36
C ASP A 522 -36.31 -39.95 -49.29
N ALA A 523 -36.17 -39.74 -50.60
CA ALA A 523 -37.19 -40.12 -51.57
C ALA A 523 -37.43 -41.65 -51.60
N HIS A 524 -36.37 -42.46 -51.53
CA HIS A 524 -36.50 -43.91 -51.45
C HIS A 524 -37.13 -44.39 -50.13
N LEU A 525 -36.82 -43.77 -49.00
CA LEU A 525 -37.48 -44.04 -47.72
C LEU A 525 -38.98 -43.70 -47.79
N ALA A 526 -39.33 -42.50 -48.25
CA ALA A 526 -40.72 -42.07 -48.37
C ALA A 526 -41.53 -42.99 -49.31
N LEU A 527 -40.98 -43.43 -50.44
CA LEU A 527 -41.63 -44.39 -51.34
C LEU A 527 -41.85 -45.76 -50.67
N LEU A 528 -40.89 -46.24 -49.89
CA LEU A 528 -40.98 -47.51 -49.17
C LEU A 528 -42.01 -47.45 -48.04
N GLU A 529 -42.04 -46.35 -47.29
CA GLU A 529 -43.04 -46.07 -46.26
C GLU A 529 -44.46 -45.98 -46.84
N LEU A 530 -44.65 -45.24 -47.94
CA LEU A 530 -45.92 -45.14 -48.66
C LEU A 530 -46.40 -46.50 -49.24
N SER A 531 -45.48 -47.38 -49.61
CA SER A 531 -45.83 -48.74 -50.06
C SER A 531 -46.35 -49.63 -48.91
N GLY A 532 -46.02 -49.26 -47.66
CA GLY A 532 -46.26 -50.03 -46.45
C GLY A 532 -45.30 -51.20 -46.29
N ILE A 533 -44.44 -51.14 -45.27
CA ILE A 533 -43.52 -52.22 -44.88
C ILE A 533 -44.35 -53.42 -44.40
N LYS A 534 -44.43 -54.47 -45.22
CA LYS A 534 -45.28 -55.67 -45.00
C LYS A 534 -44.49 -56.96 -44.92
N THR A 535 -43.19 -56.91 -45.22
CA THR A 535 -42.27 -58.05 -45.26
C THR A 535 -40.97 -57.71 -44.53
N VAL A 536 -40.29 -58.73 -44.00
CA VAL A 536 -39.02 -58.57 -43.29
C VAL A 536 -37.96 -57.89 -44.19
N ALA A 537 -37.86 -58.33 -45.45
CA ALA A 537 -36.95 -57.75 -46.44
C ALA A 537 -37.20 -56.25 -46.71
N GLN A 538 -38.46 -55.77 -46.67
CA GLN A 538 -38.75 -54.34 -46.76
C GLN A 538 -38.33 -53.58 -45.49
N SER A 539 -38.37 -54.21 -44.31
CA SER A 539 -37.85 -53.59 -43.08
C SER A 539 -36.33 -53.49 -43.12
N GLU A 540 -35.65 -54.58 -43.50
CA GLU A 540 -34.20 -54.61 -43.70
C GLU A 540 -33.74 -53.57 -44.74
N GLN A 541 -34.48 -53.42 -45.84
CA GLN A 541 -34.24 -52.38 -46.84
C GLN A 541 -34.44 -50.97 -46.28
N ALA A 542 -35.48 -50.73 -45.48
CA ALA A 542 -35.71 -49.44 -44.84
C ALA A 542 -34.59 -49.10 -43.84
N ASP A 543 -34.13 -50.07 -43.06
CA ASP A 543 -33.08 -49.87 -42.06
C ASP A 543 -31.69 -49.70 -42.69
N GLN A 544 -31.41 -50.38 -43.81
CA GLN A 544 -30.21 -50.09 -44.63
C GLN A 544 -30.27 -48.67 -45.24
N LEU A 545 -31.43 -48.24 -45.75
CA LEU A 545 -31.59 -46.87 -46.27
C LEU A 545 -31.41 -45.80 -45.18
N LYS A 546 -31.92 -46.04 -43.95
CA LYS A 546 -31.66 -45.17 -42.79
C LYS A 546 -30.18 -45.13 -42.41
N ALA A 547 -29.47 -46.27 -42.48
CA ALA A 547 -28.04 -46.34 -42.20
C ALA A 547 -27.18 -45.61 -43.26
N ASP A 548 -27.51 -45.77 -44.54
CA ASP A 548 -26.90 -45.04 -45.66
C ASP A 548 -27.13 -43.53 -45.52
N ARG A 549 -28.38 -43.12 -45.28
CA ARG A 549 -28.78 -41.72 -45.06
C ARG A 549 -28.00 -41.10 -43.91
N LYS A 550 -27.91 -41.79 -42.76
CA LYS A 550 -27.13 -41.33 -41.60
C LYS A 550 -25.66 -41.13 -41.99
N ARG A 551 -25.05 -42.08 -42.71
CA ARG A 551 -23.65 -41.97 -43.17
C ARG A 551 -23.44 -40.75 -44.08
N LEU A 552 -24.36 -40.48 -45.00
CA LEU A 552 -24.28 -39.32 -45.88
C LEU A 552 -24.47 -37.99 -45.13
N LEU A 553 -25.36 -37.94 -44.14
CA LEU A 553 -25.51 -36.78 -43.25
C LEU A 553 -24.26 -36.54 -42.40
N ASP A 554 -23.66 -37.59 -41.86
CA ASP A 554 -22.41 -37.51 -41.08
C ASP A 554 -21.20 -37.14 -41.97
N MET A 555 -21.25 -37.44 -43.29
CA MET A 555 -20.27 -36.95 -44.27
C MET A 555 -20.50 -35.48 -44.66
N LEU A 556 -21.75 -35.05 -44.80
CA LEU A 556 -22.11 -33.67 -45.12
C LEU A 556 -21.69 -32.71 -43.99
N LYS A 557 -22.02 -33.04 -42.73
CA LYS A 557 -21.58 -32.27 -41.56
C LYS A 557 -20.07 -32.06 -41.53
N LYS A 558 -19.30 -33.13 -41.77
CA LYS A 558 -17.83 -33.09 -41.81
C LYS A 558 -17.25 -32.29 -42.99
N GLU A 559 -18.05 -31.97 -43.99
CA GLU A 559 -17.67 -31.07 -45.07
C GLU A 559 -18.05 -29.62 -44.75
N ASP A 560 -19.23 -29.40 -44.17
CA ASP A 560 -19.67 -28.09 -43.70
C ASP A 560 -18.76 -27.57 -42.56
N GLU A 561 -18.37 -28.44 -41.60
CA GLU A 561 -17.38 -28.16 -40.53
C GLU A 561 -16.05 -27.65 -41.12
N LYS A 562 -15.43 -28.44 -42.01
CA LYS A 562 -14.16 -28.07 -42.68
C LYS A 562 -14.25 -26.82 -43.53
N SER A 563 -15.44 -26.53 -44.07
CA SER A 563 -15.68 -25.32 -44.85
C SER A 563 -15.61 -24.08 -43.97
N ILE A 564 -16.13 -24.17 -42.74
CA ILE A 564 -16.07 -23.10 -41.75
C ILE A 564 -14.62 -22.93 -41.26
N GLU A 565 -13.95 -24.02 -40.88
CA GLU A 565 -12.53 -24.00 -40.44
C GLU A 565 -11.64 -23.26 -41.45
N LEU A 566 -11.70 -23.66 -42.73
CA LEU A 566 -10.89 -23.07 -43.79
C LEU A 566 -11.29 -21.63 -44.16
N SER A 567 -12.55 -21.22 -43.94
CA SER A 567 -12.97 -19.83 -44.08
C SER A 567 -12.41 -18.91 -42.98
N VAL A 568 -12.22 -19.45 -41.77
CA VAL A 568 -11.60 -18.72 -40.65
C VAL A 568 -10.10 -18.61 -40.87
N GLU A 569 -9.42 -19.70 -41.25
CA GLU A 569 -7.98 -19.71 -41.55
C GLU A 569 -7.61 -18.84 -42.77
N SER A 570 -8.55 -18.57 -43.68
CA SER A 570 -8.37 -17.68 -44.84
C SER A 570 -8.42 -16.19 -44.48
N SER A 571 -8.69 -15.83 -43.22
CA SER A 571 -8.52 -14.45 -42.74
C SER A 571 -7.03 -14.07 -42.83
N PRO A 572 -6.67 -12.87 -43.33
CA PRO A 572 -5.27 -12.50 -43.55
C PRO A 572 -4.55 -12.23 -42.22
N SER A 573 -4.12 -13.31 -41.55
CA SER A 573 -3.07 -13.24 -40.55
C SER A 573 -1.81 -12.66 -41.21
N SER A 574 -1.16 -11.72 -40.51
CA SER A 574 -0.12 -10.87 -41.09
C SER A 574 1.18 -11.64 -41.29
N SER A 575 1.26 -12.38 -42.38
CA SER A 575 2.51 -12.84 -42.99
C SER A 575 3.28 -11.61 -43.50
N GLU A 576 3.92 -10.88 -42.59
CA GLU A 576 4.88 -9.80 -42.89
C GLU A 576 6.18 -10.35 -43.49
N GLY A 577 6.03 -10.98 -44.67
CA GLY A 577 7.13 -11.14 -45.59
C GLY A 577 7.58 -9.77 -46.07
N THR A 578 8.87 -9.49 -45.91
CA THR A 578 9.51 -8.23 -46.33
C THR A 578 9.22 -7.78 -47.78
N PRO A 579 8.89 -8.65 -48.77
CA PRO A 579 8.54 -8.19 -50.12
C PRO A 579 7.29 -7.29 -50.22
N HIS A 580 6.23 -7.52 -49.45
CA HIS A 580 4.97 -6.78 -49.66
C HIS A 580 5.08 -5.26 -49.42
N LEU A 581 6.01 -4.82 -48.57
CA LEU A 581 6.29 -3.38 -48.36
C LEU A 581 7.02 -2.72 -49.54
N LEU A 582 7.74 -3.49 -50.36
CA LEU A 582 8.35 -3.00 -51.60
C LEU A 582 7.29 -2.84 -52.70
N THR A 583 6.43 -3.84 -52.87
CA THR A 583 5.41 -3.84 -53.93
C THR A 583 4.33 -2.78 -53.70
N LYS A 584 3.88 -2.58 -52.45
CA LYS A 584 2.88 -1.53 -52.12
C LYS A 584 3.41 -0.10 -52.21
N LEU A 585 4.74 0.10 -52.25
CA LEU A 585 5.40 1.39 -52.52
C LEU A 585 5.71 1.63 -54.01
N LEU A 586 5.50 0.62 -54.87
CA LEU A 586 5.64 0.72 -56.32
C LEU A 586 4.33 1.14 -57.00
N GLU A 587 3.19 0.87 -56.37
CA GLU A 587 1.85 1.19 -56.91
C GLU A 587 1.47 2.67 -56.68
N THR A 588 1.93 3.30 -55.60
CA THR A 588 1.61 4.69 -55.24
C THR A 588 2.45 5.73 -56.01
N SER A 589 2.65 5.52 -57.32
CA SER A 589 3.45 6.42 -58.17
C SER A 589 2.72 6.95 -59.41
N ASP A 590 1.64 6.29 -59.83
CA ASP A 590 0.87 6.62 -61.04
C ASP A 590 -0.63 6.40 -60.78
N ASP A 591 -1.27 7.31 -60.02
CA ASP A 591 -2.71 7.69 -60.09
C ASP A 591 -3.05 8.67 -58.94
N ASP A 592 -2.93 9.98 -59.20
CA ASP A 592 -3.51 11.06 -58.40
C ASP A 592 -4.79 11.54 -59.11
N ASP A 593 -5.99 11.25 -58.57
CA ASP A 593 -7.18 12.14 -58.61
C ASP A 593 -8.45 11.48 -58.02
N ASN A 594 -9.09 12.18 -57.05
CA ASN A 594 -10.43 11.91 -56.46
C ASN A 594 -10.58 10.57 -55.67
N ASP A 595 -11.39 10.46 -54.61
CA ASP A 595 -12.50 11.31 -54.14
C ASP A 595 -12.42 11.65 -52.63
N GLU A 596 -13.13 12.71 -52.23
CA GLU A 596 -13.45 13.02 -50.83
C GLU A 596 -14.87 12.55 -50.53
N ASP A 597 -15.08 11.65 -49.55
CA ASP A 597 -16.44 11.47 -49.03
C ASP A 597 -16.51 11.09 -47.54
N THR A 598 -16.75 12.12 -46.72
CA THR A 598 -17.82 12.18 -45.71
C THR A 598 -18.21 10.89 -44.96
N LEU A 599 -17.82 10.81 -43.68
CA LEU A 599 -18.73 10.28 -42.66
C LEU A 599 -18.82 11.22 -41.45
N ASN A 600 -19.99 11.83 -41.29
CA ASN A 600 -20.40 12.49 -40.05
C ASN A 600 -20.89 11.42 -39.06
N ASP A 601 -20.59 11.58 -37.77
CA ASP A 601 -21.66 11.95 -36.84
C ASP A 601 -21.14 12.83 -35.68
N ARG A 602 -22.06 13.27 -34.80
CA ARG A 602 -21.97 14.54 -34.08
C ARG A 602 -22.25 14.42 -32.58
N ARG A 603 -21.54 15.27 -31.82
CA ARG A 603 -22.01 15.97 -30.59
C ARG A 603 -22.21 15.10 -29.32
N SER A 604 -22.12 15.64 -28.09
CA SER A 604 -21.68 16.98 -27.66
C SER A 604 -21.15 16.98 -26.22
N GLU A 605 -20.13 17.82 -25.98
CA GLU A 605 -19.93 18.72 -24.83
C GLU A 605 -20.03 18.23 -23.37
N SER A 606 -18.98 18.51 -22.58
CA SER A 606 -19.12 19.39 -21.40
C SER A 606 -17.79 19.94 -20.83
N SER A 607 -17.84 21.21 -20.38
CA SER A 607 -16.94 21.90 -19.41
C SER A 607 -15.40 21.88 -19.56
N SER A 608 -14.86 23.08 -19.84
CA SER A 608 -13.53 23.56 -19.41
C SER A 608 -13.57 24.00 -17.91
N PRO A 609 -12.48 24.40 -17.20
CA PRO A 609 -11.44 25.34 -17.65
C PRO A 609 -9.97 25.04 -17.26
N ARG A 610 -9.05 25.84 -17.83
CA ARG A 610 -7.62 25.94 -17.48
C ARG A 610 -7.39 26.75 -16.18
N PRO A 611 -6.29 26.50 -15.43
CA PRO A 611 -5.57 27.53 -14.68
C PRO A 611 -4.49 28.22 -15.56
N ALA A 612 -3.98 29.37 -15.11
CA ALA A 612 -3.06 30.22 -15.87
C ALA A 612 -1.58 29.97 -15.56
N THR A 613 -0.70 30.33 -16.50
CA THR A 613 0.76 30.40 -16.32
C THR A 613 1.17 31.76 -15.76
N THR A 614 1.98 31.78 -14.70
CA THR A 614 2.71 32.97 -14.22
C THR A 614 4.19 32.66 -14.02
N ASN A 615 5.04 33.65 -14.29
CA ASN A 615 6.50 33.50 -14.39
C ASN A 615 7.19 33.52 -13.01
N GLY A 616 8.43 33.02 -12.94
CA GLY A 616 9.22 33.07 -11.71
C GLY A 616 10.65 32.53 -11.83
N ASP A 617 11.41 32.97 -12.85
CA ASP A 617 12.82 32.60 -13.01
C ASP A 617 13.71 33.85 -13.05
N SER A 618 14.62 33.98 -12.08
CA SER A 618 15.74 34.94 -12.02
C SER A 618 16.62 34.71 -10.79
N CYS A 619 17.90 34.45 -11.00
CA CYS A 619 18.94 34.40 -9.97
C CYS A 619 19.85 35.62 -10.09
N ALA A 620 20.07 36.38 -9.00
CA ALA A 620 21.26 37.24 -8.85
C ALA A 620 21.41 37.89 -7.44
N HIS A 621 22.64 37.79 -6.92
CA HIS A 621 23.36 38.72 -6.03
C HIS A 621 22.96 38.99 -4.56
N VAL A 622 24.05 39.07 -3.76
CA VAL A 622 24.24 39.42 -2.33
C VAL A 622 23.82 38.33 -1.35
#